data_AF-C5J5Z2-F1
#
_entry.id   AF-C5J5Z2-F1
#
_cell.length_a   1.000
_cell.length_b   1.000
_cell.length_c   1.000
_cell.angle_alpha   90.00
_cell.angle_beta   90.00
_cell.angle_gamma   90.00
#
_symmetry.space_group_name_H-M   'P 1'
#
loop_
_entity.id
_entity.type
_entity.pdbx_description
1 polymer ?
#
loop_
_entity_poly.entity_id
_entity_poly.type
_entity_poly.pdbx_seq_one_letter_code
_entity_poly.pdbx_strand_id
1 'polypeptide(L)'
;MQKSIISRKEAMSIINNPNYRKNDVLDLSSLEATEIATYAFSALNLQLSKLILPKGLQKIGDSAFMLNEIQEIVWNDEIQEIGDSAFEHNLISKIELPKTIKKLSPLAFAMNQIKEVVIFKNIDEIGNDVFHGNPLEKLYFYTLNCQIDPYSFAGLEPKEIIVENDFDLQIPNQNDKYSRINLDFYKDFDIYENEIELEIANSLLVDILASFSWINAEKIILINPKVSATKDLNLYVVKYEMQKNIQIFARGSEKYQKFLKIN
;
A
#
# COMPACT_ATOMS: atom_id res chain seq x y z
N MET A 1 22.73 23.96 -12.49
CA MET A 1 23.18 22.68 -13.07
C MET A 1 22.01 22.09 -13.81
N GLN A 2 22.20 21.67 -15.06
CA GLN A 2 21.12 21.08 -15.85
C GLN A 2 20.72 19.77 -15.19
N LYS A 3 19.47 19.69 -14.69
CA LYS A 3 18.88 18.47 -14.17
C LYS A 3 19.04 17.38 -15.22
N SER A 4 19.87 16.35 -14.94
CA SER A 4 20.13 15.31 -15.94
C SER A 4 19.01 14.27 -15.88
N ILE A 5 18.51 13.90 -17.06
CA ILE A 5 17.47 12.90 -17.26
C ILE A 5 18.16 11.69 -17.87
N ILE A 6 17.99 10.50 -17.30
CA ILE A 6 18.47 9.26 -17.93
C ILE A 6 17.47 8.86 -19.00
N SER A 7 17.79 9.16 -20.25
CA SER A 7 17.03 8.73 -21.43
C SER A 7 17.26 7.24 -21.75
N ARG A 8 16.42 6.66 -22.61
CA ARG A 8 16.63 5.28 -23.11
C ARG A 8 17.99 5.09 -23.80
N LYS A 9 18.49 6.11 -24.51
CA LYS A 9 19.81 6.06 -25.15
C LYS A 9 20.94 5.97 -24.12
N GLU A 10 20.84 6.75 -23.04
CA GLU A 10 21.80 6.70 -21.94
C GLU A 10 21.70 5.38 -21.19
N ALA A 11 20.49 4.91 -20.89
CA ALA A 11 20.24 3.62 -20.28
C ALA A 11 20.93 2.48 -21.06
N MET A 12 20.79 2.43 -22.38
CA MET A 12 21.48 1.45 -23.24
C MET A 12 23.01 1.53 -23.15
N SER A 13 23.56 2.71 -22.90
CA SER A 13 25.01 2.89 -22.70
C SER A 13 25.44 2.48 -21.30
N ILE A 14 24.62 2.80 -20.29
CA ILE A 14 24.84 2.49 -18.88
C ILE A 14 24.86 0.97 -18.65
N ILE A 15 23.89 0.23 -19.18
CA ILE A 15 23.77 -1.22 -18.92
C ILE A 15 24.93 -2.06 -19.49
N ASN A 16 25.67 -1.49 -20.45
CA ASN A 16 26.84 -2.13 -21.06
C ASN A 16 28.16 -1.65 -20.45
N ASN A 17 28.11 -0.74 -19.47
CA ASN A 17 29.28 -0.19 -18.82
C ASN A 17 29.56 -0.94 -17.50
N PRO A 18 30.74 -1.58 -17.35
CA PRO A 18 31.08 -2.35 -16.15
C PRO A 18 31.22 -1.51 -14.87
N ASN A 19 31.31 -0.18 -15.00
CA ASN A 19 31.30 0.72 -13.83
C ASN A 19 29.91 0.82 -13.18
N TYR A 20 28.84 0.57 -13.94
CA TYR A 20 27.46 0.63 -13.44
C TYR A 20 26.83 -0.76 -13.33
N ARG A 21 27.12 -1.68 -14.25
CA ARG A 21 26.58 -3.04 -14.21
C ARG A 21 27.68 -4.05 -13.89
N LYS A 22 27.53 -4.77 -12.77
CA LYS A 22 28.39 -5.88 -12.40
C LYS A 22 27.54 -7.07 -12.02
N ASN A 23 27.69 -8.17 -12.77
CA ASN A 23 26.82 -9.34 -12.67
C ASN A 23 25.34 -8.93 -12.84
N ASP A 24 24.51 -9.30 -11.87
CA ASP A 24 23.08 -9.05 -11.72
C ASP A 24 22.77 -7.77 -10.90
N VAL A 25 23.77 -6.91 -10.69
CA VAL A 25 23.59 -5.62 -9.99
C VAL A 25 23.77 -4.47 -10.98
N LEU A 26 22.80 -3.54 -10.97
CA LEU A 26 22.88 -2.25 -11.66
C LEU A 26 22.95 -1.12 -10.63
N ASP A 27 24.13 -0.51 -10.50
CA ASP A 27 24.41 0.60 -9.60
C ASP A 27 24.42 1.93 -10.35
N LEU A 28 23.38 2.74 -10.13
CA LEU A 28 23.22 4.08 -10.71
C LEU A 28 23.56 5.19 -9.70
N SER A 29 24.07 4.84 -8.50
CA SER A 29 24.21 5.77 -7.37
C SER A 29 25.22 6.89 -7.62
N SER A 30 26.14 6.72 -8.56
CA SER A 30 27.12 7.74 -8.96
C SER A 30 26.63 8.67 -10.08
N LEU A 31 25.43 8.44 -10.63
CA LEU A 31 24.85 9.31 -11.65
C LEU A 31 24.18 10.52 -10.99
N GLU A 32 24.38 11.71 -11.54
CA GLU A 32 23.73 12.94 -11.10
C GLU A 32 22.40 13.16 -11.83
N ALA A 33 21.52 12.16 -11.79
CA ALA A 33 20.22 12.18 -12.45
C ALA A 33 19.09 12.55 -11.49
N THR A 34 18.21 13.45 -11.91
CA THR A 34 16.99 13.81 -11.18
C THR A 34 15.75 13.11 -11.73
N GLU A 35 15.84 12.55 -12.93
CA GLU A 35 14.74 11.82 -13.57
C GLU A 35 15.27 10.62 -14.36
N ILE A 36 14.51 9.53 -14.34
CA ILE A 36 14.64 8.44 -15.32
C ILE A 36 13.46 8.55 -16.27
N ALA A 37 13.74 8.72 -17.56
CA ALA A 37 12.71 8.99 -18.55
C ALA A 37 11.75 7.81 -18.74
N THR A 38 10.58 8.12 -19.28
CA THR A 38 9.62 7.13 -19.79
C THR A 38 10.32 6.10 -20.69
N TYR A 39 10.09 4.82 -20.42
CA TYR A 39 10.70 3.65 -21.07
C TYR A 39 12.23 3.53 -21.00
N ALA A 40 12.95 4.30 -20.17
CA ALA A 40 14.42 4.34 -20.20
C ALA A 40 15.07 2.94 -20.13
N PHE A 41 14.67 2.12 -19.16
CA PHE A 41 15.14 0.75 -18.96
C PHE A 41 14.11 -0.32 -19.31
N SER A 42 12.96 0.05 -19.91
CA SER A 42 11.86 -0.87 -20.22
C SER A 42 12.27 -2.04 -21.12
N ALA A 43 11.82 -3.24 -20.78
CA ALA A 43 11.98 -4.49 -21.54
C ALA A 43 13.43 -4.73 -22.03
N LEU A 44 14.41 -4.46 -21.16
CA LEU A 44 15.83 -4.68 -21.47
C LEU A 44 16.35 -6.03 -20.99
N ASN A 45 15.48 -6.87 -20.41
CA ASN A 45 15.82 -8.20 -19.89
C ASN A 45 17.04 -8.13 -18.94
N LEU A 46 16.99 -7.22 -17.96
CA LEU A 46 18.14 -6.92 -17.11
C LEU A 46 18.45 -8.02 -16.10
N GLN A 47 17.46 -8.80 -15.65
CA GLN A 47 17.63 -9.91 -14.69
C GLN A 47 18.42 -9.49 -13.46
N LEU A 48 17.93 -8.43 -12.78
CA LEU A 48 18.67 -7.81 -11.69
C LEU A 48 18.26 -8.41 -10.34
N SER A 49 19.23 -8.91 -9.58
CA SER A 49 19.00 -9.12 -8.15
C SER A 49 18.90 -7.80 -7.41
N LYS A 50 19.55 -6.74 -7.90
CA LYS A 50 19.56 -5.42 -7.25
C LYS A 50 19.69 -4.25 -8.22
N LEU A 51 18.82 -3.26 -8.06
CA LEU A 51 18.88 -1.94 -8.70
C LEU A 51 19.15 -0.87 -7.63
N ILE A 52 20.25 -0.13 -7.75
CA ILE A 52 20.58 0.98 -6.85
C ILE A 52 20.31 2.30 -7.57
N LEU A 53 19.39 3.11 -7.04
CA LEU A 53 18.96 4.35 -7.69
C LEU A 53 19.96 5.51 -7.48
N PRO A 54 19.99 6.51 -8.40
CA PRO A 54 20.78 7.74 -8.22
C PRO A 54 20.39 8.49 -6.95
N LYS A 55 21.36 9.08 -6.24
CA LYS A 55 21.13 9.73 -4.93
C LYS A 55 20.14 10.92 -4.98
N GLY A 56 20.17 11.70 -6.07
CA GLY A 56 19.30 12.86 -6.28
C GLY A 56 18.10 12.59 -7.17
N LEU A 57 17.74 11.31 -7.39
CA LEU A 57 16.62 10.96 -8.25
C LEU A 57 15.30 11.40 -7.62
N GLN A 58 14.50 12.15 -8.36
CA GLN A 58 13.21 12.70 -7.89
C GLN A 58 12.02 12.02 -8.59
N LYS A 59 12.21 11.60 -9.84
CA LYS A 59 11.14 11.05 -10.68
C LYS A 59 11.56 9.81 -11.45
N ILE A 60 10.69 8.81 -11.46
CA ILE A 60 10.78 7.65 -12.35
C ILE A 60 9.62 7.75 -13.32
N GLY A 61 9.92 7.86 -14.61
CA GLY A 61 8.93 8.01 -15.67
C GLY A 61 8.16 6.73 -15.95
N ASP A 62 7.13 6.87 -16.77
CA ASP A 62 6.22 5.78 -17.09
C ASP A 62 6.95 4.59 -17.73
N SER A 63 6.64 3.39 -17.28
CA SER A 63 7.20 2.12 -17.73
C SER A 63 8.73 2.08 -17.70
N ALA A 64 9.39 2.96 -16.92
CA ALA A 64 10.84 3.15 -16.97
C ALA A 64 11.63 1.85 -16.72
N PHE A 65 11.13 0.97 -15.86
CA PHE A 65 11.74 -0.31 -15.50
C PHE A 65 10.80 -1.51 -15.73
N MET A 66 9.76 -1.36 -16.54
CA MET A 66 8.83 -2.44 -16.87
C MET A 66 9.56 -3.64 -17.50
N LEU A 67 9.15 -4.88 -17.17
CA LEU A 67 9.65 -6.12 -17.79
C LEU A 67 11.17 -6.33 -17.68
N ASN A 68 11.73 -6.30 -16.47
CA ASN A 68 13.18 -6.45 -16.26
C ASN A 68 13.62 -7.51 -15.24
N GLU A 69 12.68 -8.23 -14.62
CA GLU A 69 12.96 -9.25 -13.61
C GLU A 69 13.77 -8.71 -12.39
N ILE A 70 13.53 -7.46 -11.99
CA ILE A 70 14.19 -6.81 -10.84
C ILE A 70 13.68 -7.42 -9.53
N GLN A 71 14.57 -7.81 -8.61
CA GLN A 71 14.21 -8.41 -7.31
C GLN A 71 14.26 -7.43 -6.13
N GLU A 72 15.25 -6.53 -6.11
CA GLU A 72 15.48 -5.57 -5.03
C GLU A 72 15.74 -4.18 -5.60
N ILE A 73 15.15 -3.15 -4.98
CA ILE A 73 15.44 -1.75 -5.26
C ILE A 73 16.04 -1.12 -4.01
N VAL A 74 17.21 -0.51 -4.16
CA VAL A 74 17.80 0.38 -3.16
C VAL A 74 17.38 1.81 -3.52
N TRP A 75 16.38 2.30 -2.79
CA TRP A 75 15.82 3.64 -2.95
C TRP A 75 16.80 4.73 -2.52
N ASN A 76 16.64 5.92 -3.08
CA ASN A 76 17.15 7.14 -2.49
C ASN A 76 16.02 7.90 -1.77
N ASP A 77 16.40 8.79 -0.85
CA ASP A 77 15.47 9.51 0.02
C ASP A 77 14.82 10.75 -0.63
N GLU A 78 14.99 10.95 -1.94
CA GLU A 78 14.46 12.13 -2.66
C GLU A 78 13.37 11.81 -3.70
N ILE A 79 13.01 10.53 -3.90
CA ILE A 79 11.97 10.16 -4.86
C ILE A 79 10.63 10.76 -4.44
N GLN A 80 9.97 11.41 -5.39
CA GLN A 80 8.65 12.04 -5.20
C GLN A 80 7.58 11.39 -6.08
N GLU A 81 7.95 10.93 -7.28
CA GLU A 81 6.98 10.43 -8.26
C GLU A 81 7.47 9.12 -8.91
N ILE A 82 6.57 8.15 -8.97
CA ILE A 82 6.75 6.90 -9.71
C ILE A 82 5.63 6.80 -10.75
N GLY A 83 6.03 6.76 -12.02
CA GLY A 83 5.16 6.81 -13.20
C GLY A 83 4.35 5.54 -13.44
N ASP A 84 3.45 5.64 -14.42
CA ASP A 84 2.51 4.59 -14.80
C ASP A 84 3.28 3.33 -15.22
N SER A 85 2.91 2.16 -14.68
CA SER A 85 3.60 0.88 -14.92
C SER A 85 5.13 0.90 -14.71
N ALA A 86 5.69 1.86 -13.96
CA ALA A 86 7.13 2.09 -13.89
C ALA A 86 7.94 0.84 -13.54
N PHE A 87 7.44 -0.01 -12.65
CA PHE A 87 8.03 -1.29 -12.24
C PHE A 87 7.12 -2.49 -12.53
N GLU A 88 6.17 -2.37 -13.45
CA GLU A 88 5.26 -3.46 -13.81
C GLU A 88 6.03 -4.68 -14.36
N HIS A 89 5.58 -5.89 -14.03
CA HIS A 89 6.17 -7.15 -14.48
C HIS A 89 7.65 -7.29 -14.10
N ASN A 90 7.93 -7.24 -12.79
CA ASN A 90 9.24 -7.54 -12.22
C ASN A 90 9.12 -8.64 -11.15
N LEU A 91 10.18 -8.87 -10.37
CA LEU A 91 10.23 -9.90 -9.32
C LEU A 91 10.42 -9.28 -7.93
N ILE A 92 9.99 -8.03 -7.76
CA ILE A 92 10.22 -7.27 -6.52
C ILE A 92 9.43 -7.94 -5.41
N SER A 93 10.10 -8.31 -4.32
CA SER A 93 9.47 -9.08 -3.23
C SER A 93 9.16 -8.25 -1.97
N LYS A 94 9.86 -7.12 -1.80
CA LYS A 94 9.68 -6.20 -0.69
C LYS A 94 9.82 -4.77 -1.19
N ILE A 95 8.95 -3.89 -0.70
CA ILE A 95 9.04 -2.46 -0.97
C ILE A 95 8.92 -1.65 0.32
N GLU A 96 9.94 -0.86 0.60
CA GLU A 96 9.92 0.21 1.61
C GLU A 96 10.01 1.52 0.85
N LEU A 97 8.85 2.12 0.54
CA LEU A 97 8.82 3.35 -0.23
C LEU A 97 9.50 4.49 0.56
N PRO A 98 10.33 5.33 -0.09
CA PRO A 98 10.95 6.46 0.58
C PRO A 98 9.89 7.44 1.10
N LYS A 99 10.17 8.05 2.27
CA LYS A 99 9.23 8.92 3.00
C LYS A 99 8.85 10.21 2.25
N THR A 100 9.52 10.51 1.15
CA THR A 100 9.29 11.66 0.28
C THR A 100 8.34 11.38 -0.88
N ILE A 101 7.89 10.13 -1.05
CA ILE A 101 6.98 9.76 -2.13
C ILE A 101 5.68 10.55 -2.00
N LYS A 102 5.26 11.17 -3.11
CA LYS A 102 4.03 11.95 -3.23
C LYS A 102 3.03 11.33 -4.19
N LYS A 103 3.50 10.64 -5.22
CA LYS A 103 2.64 10.05 -6.23
C LYS A 103 3.09 8.65 -6.64
N LEU A 104 2.15 7.73 -6.59
CA LEU A 104 2.22 6.43 -7.24
C LEU A 104 1.18 6.40 -8.36
N SER A 105 1.63 6.47 -9.60
CA SER A 105 0.74 6.38 -10.77
C SER A 105 0.17 4.96 -10.95
N PRO A 106 -0.86 4.78 -11.79
CA PRO A 106 -1.47 3.48 -12.05
C PRO A 106 -0.45 2.37 -12.32
N LEU A 107 -0.76 1.15 -11.86
CA LEU A 107 0.03 -0.06 -12.14
C LEU A 107 1.53 0.01 -11.76
N ALA A 108 1.99 1.04 -11.03
CA ALA A 108 3.41 1.33 -10.84
C ALA A 108 4.23 0.14 -10.31
N PHE A 109 3.63 -0.75 -9.53
CA PHE A 109 4.23 -1.99 -9.01
C PHE A 109 3.40 -3.24 -9.33
N ALA A 110 2.56 -3.19 -10.35
CA ALA A 110 1.73 -4.34 -10.74
C ALA A 110 2.59 -5.54 -11.18
N MET A 111 2.05 -6.75 -11.03
CA MET A 111 2.65 -8.01 -11.46
C MET A 111 4.08 -8.22 -10.92
N ASN A 112 4.24 -8.08 -9.60
CA ASN A 112 5.48 -8.34 -8.87
C ASN A 112 5.30 -9.49 -7.86
N GLN A 113 6.23 -9.65 -6.92
CA GLN A 113 6.19 -10.67 -5.86
C GLN A 113 6.04 -10.05 -4.46
N ILE A 114 5.48 -8.83 -4.39
CA ILE A 114 5.44 -8.03 -3.17
C ILE A 114 4.48 -8.66 -2.17
N LYS A 115 5.00 -8.98 -0.97
CA LYS A 115 4.21 -9.59 0.11
C LYS A 115 3.80 -8.61 1.20
N GLU A 116 4.61 -7.58 1.41
CA GLU A 116 4.36 -6.57 2.43
C GLU A 116 4.59 -5.18 1.82
N VAL A 117 3.62 -4.30 2.01
CA VAL A 117 3.69 -2.89 1.59
C VAL A 117 3.51 -2.02 2.81
N VAL A 118 4.39 -1.03 2.96
CA VAL A 118 4.29 -0.02 4.01
C VAL A 118 4.37 1.37 3.39
N ILE A 119 3.31 2.15 3.55
CA ILE A 119 3.23 3.55 3.09
C ILE A 119 3.20 4.45 4.32
N PHE A 120 4.37 4.96 4.70
CA PHE A 120 4.65 5.54 6.02
C PHE A 120 4.24 7.01 6.22
N LYS A 121 3.77 7.71 5.18
CA LYS A 121 3.38 9.12 5.25
C LYS A 121 2.29 9.43 4.24
N ASN A 122 1.65 10.59 4.42
CA ASN A 122 0.75 11.17 3.46
C ASN A 122 1.42 11.25 2.09
N ILE A 123 1.09 10.28 1.28
CA ILE A 123 1.18 10.34 -0.16
C ILE A 123 0.04 11.22 -0.66
N ASP A 124 0.29 12.02 -1.69
CA ASP A 124 -0.70 12.95 -2.24
C ASP A 124 -1.67 12.20 -3.17
N GLU A 125 -1.17 11.24 -3.95
CA GLU A 125 -1.94 10.50 -4.96
C GLU A 125 -1.51 9.02 -5.08
N ILE A 126 -2.50 8.13 -5.07
CA ILE A 126 -2.35 6.71 -5.45
C ILE A 126 -3.32 6.40 -6.59
N GLY A 127 -2.75 5.97 -7.72
CA GLY A 127 -3.49 5.53 -8.89
C GLY A 127 -4.13 4.15 -8.73
N ASN A 128 -4.93 3.75 -9.71
CA ASN A 128 -5.57 2.45 -9.72
C ASN A 128 -4.56 1.30 -9.82
N ASP A 129 -4.89 0.17 -9.19
CA ASP A 129 -4.20 -1.11 -9.39
C ASP A 129 -2.68 -1.08 -9.14
N VAL A 130 -2.17 -0.15 -8.32
CA VAL A 130 -0.72 0.07 -8.12
C VAL A 130 0.02 -1.22 -7.75
N PHE A 131 -0.62 -2.09 -6.98
CA PHE A 131 -0.05 -3.37 -6.55
C PHE A 131 -0.75 -4.59 -7.16
N HIS A 132 -1.56 -4.43 -8.22
CA HIS A 132 -2.30 -5.52 -8.84
C HIS A 132 -1.41 -6.73 -9.17
N GLY A 133 -1.92 -7.95 -8.96
CA GLY A 133 -1.18 -9.18 -9.28
C GLY A 133 0.00 -9.49 -8.35
N ASN A 134 0.11 -8.83 -7.19
CA ASN A 134 1.07 -9.17 -6.14
C ASN A 134 0.47 -10.13 -5.10
N PRO A 135 1.24 -11.08 -4.54
CA PRO A 135 0.81 -11.97 -3.46
C PRO A 135 0.85 -11.25 -2.10
N LEU A 136 0.17 -10.10 -2.00
CA LEU A 136 0.22 -9.24 -0.82
C LEU A 136 -0.39 -9.95 0.39
N GLU A 137 0.39 -10.10 1.46
CA GLU A 137 -0.06 -10.69 2.73
C GLU A 137 -0.35 -9.60 3.77
N LYS A 138 0.42 -8.51 3.78
CA LYS A 138 0.24 -7.39 4.70
C LYS A 138 0.30 -6.03 4.02
N LEU A 139 -0.59 -5.14 4.44
CA LEU A 139 -0.62 -3.75 4.01
C LEU A 139 -0.69 -2.84 5.22
N TYR A 140 0.26 -1.90 5.32
CA TYR A 140 0.18 -0.78 6.24
C TYR A 140 0.12 0.53 5.45
N PHE A 141 -0.85 1.37 5.78
CA PHE A 141 -1.18 2.54 4.98
C PHE A 141 -1.55 3.75 5.85
N TYR A 142 -0.88 4.89 5.64
CA TYR A 142 -1.16 6.16 6.31
C TYR A 142 -1.72 7.21 5.33
N THR A 143 -2.89 7.80 5.62
CA THR A 143 -3.65 8.56 4.61
C THR A 143 -4.56 9.67 5.18
N LEU A 144 -4.01 10.64 5.88
CA LEU A 144 -4.83 11.75 6.40
C LEU A 144 -5.39 12.70 5.33
N ASN A 145 -4.78 12.79 4.14
CA ASN A 145 -5.20 13.73 3.08
C ASN A 145 -4.89 13.20 1.66
N CYS A 146 -4.84 11.89 1.45
CA CYS A 146 -4.47 11.30 0.16
C CYS A 146 -5.66 11.32 -0.82
N GLN A 147 -5.41 11.66 -2.08
CA GLN A 147 -6.32 11.32 -3.17
C GLN A 147 -6.07 9.86 -3.57
N ILE A 148 -7.09 9.02 -3.44
CA ILE A 148 -7.00 7.58 -3.70
C ILE A 148 -8.07 7.23 -4.70
N ASP A 149 -7.65 6.57 -5.78
CA ASP A 149 -8.59 5.99 -6.72
C ASP A 149 -9.37 4.85 -6.03
N PRO A 150 -10.70 4.73 -6.19
CA PRO A 150 -11.51 3.66 -5.58
C PRO A 150 -11.05 2.23 -5.93
N TYR A 151 -10.19 2.06 -6.94
CA TYR A 151 -9.62 0.79 -7.36
C TYR A 151 -8.12 0.68 -7.09
N SER A 152 -7.54 1.57 -6.27
CA SER A 152 -6.10 1.57 -5.94
C SER A 152 -5.58 0.23 -5.42
N PHE A 153 -6.44 -0.50 -4.69
CA PHE A 153 -6.14 -1.81 -4.12
C PHE A 153 -7.05 -2.92 -4.64
N ALA A 154 -7.68 -2.72 -5.80
CA ALA A 154 -8.57 -3.70 -6.40
C ALA A 154 -7.82 -5.01 -6.70
N GLY A 155 -8.48 -6.13 -6.40
CA GLY A 155 -7.91 -7.47 -6.59
C GLY A 155 -6.81 -7.84 -5.59
N LEU A 156 -6.46 -6.97 -4.63
CA LEU A 156 -5.58 -7.35 -3.52
C LEU A 156 -6.37 -8.10 -2.45
N GLU A 157 -5.75 -9.15 -1.92
CA GLU A 157 -6.33 -10.03 -0.90
C GLU A 157 -5.41 -10.16 0.34
N PRO A 158 -4.99 -9.03 0.97
CA PRO A 158 -4.12 -9.08 2.14
C PRO A 158 -4.81 -9.77 3.32
N LYS A 159 -4.01 -10.50 4.11
CA LYS A 159 -4.46 -11.13 5.35
C LYS A 159 -4.58 -10.11 6.48
N GLU A 160 -3.64 -9.17 6.54
CA GLU A 160 -3.60 -8.12 7.54
C GLU A 160 -3.55 -6.74 6.88
N ILE A 161 -4.49 -5.88 7.26
CA ILE A 161 -4.55 -4.49 6.81
C ILE A 161 -4.47 -3.58 8.04
N ILE A 162 -3.56 -2.61 8.01
CA ILE A 162 -3.45 -1.56 9.02
C ILE A 162 -3.61 -0.22 8.30
N VAL A 163 -4.64 0.54 8.67
CA VAL A 163 -4.90 1.86 8.11
C VAL A 163 -4.81 2.90 9.22
N GLU A 164 -3.90 3.86 9.05
CA GLU A 164 -3.84 5.06 9.85
C GLU A 164 -4.52 6.20 9.09
N ASN A 165 -5.70 6.60 9.54
CA ASN A 165 -6.49 7.66 8.92
C ASN A 165 -7.32 8.37 9.99
N ASP A 166 -7.76 9.59 9.73
CA ASP A 166 -8.77 10.20 10.58
C ASP A 166 -10.11 9.50 10.35
N PHE A 167 -10.83 9.20 11.41
CA PHE A 167 -12.18 8.66 11.30
C PHE A 167 -12.98 9.03 12.53
N ASP A 168 -14.25 9.34 12.34
CA ASP A 168 -15.20 9.41 13.44
C ASP A 168 -16.03 8.12 13.43
N LEU A 169 -15.89 7.33 14.49
CA LEU A 169 -16.69 6.13 14.70
C LEU A 169 -18.01 6.51 15.37
N GLN A 170 -19.12 6.19 14.74
CA GLN A 170 -20.45 6.34 15.33
C GLN A 170 -20.97 4.97 15.76
N ILE A 171 -21.31 4.85 17.04
CA ILE A 171 -21.99 3.68 17.61
C ILE A 171 -23.30 4.18 18.21
N PRO A 172 -24.46 3.59 17.87
CA PRO A 172 -25.75 4.00 18.40
C PRO A 172 -25.75 4.07 19.94
N ASN A 173 -26.28 5.17 20.47
CA ASN A 173 -26.36 5.46 21.91
C ASN A 173 -25.01 5.59 22.65
N GLN A 174 -23.88 5.76 21.95
CA GLN A 174 -22.56 5.95 22.55
C GLN A 174 -21.87 7.23 22.10
N ASN A 175 -21.03 7.80 22.97
CA ASN A 175 -20.20 8.97 22.67
C ASN A 175 -18.69 8.73 22.96
N ASP A 176 -18.28 7.47 23.10
CA ASP A 176 -16.87 7.13 23.34
C ASP A 176 -16.01 7.46 22.10
N LYS A 177 -14.79 7.96 22.34
CA LYS A 177 -13.76 8.13 21.30
C LYS A 177 -12.78 6.97 21.34
N TYR A 178 -12.53 6.36 20.18
CA TYR A 178 -11.62 5.25 20.02
C TYR A 178 -10.42 5.68 19.17
N SER A 179 -9.20 5.47 19.67
CA SER A 179 -7.96 5.68 18.91
C SER A 179 -7.66 4.50 17.99
N ARG A 180 -8.23 3.33 18.27
CA ARG A 180 -7.96 2.09 17.55
C ARG A 180 -9.20 1.22 17.46
N ILE A 181 -9.42 0.62 16.29
CA ILE A 181 -10.42 -0.42 16.06
C ILE A 181 -9.69 -1.64 15.50
N ASN A 182 -9.82 -2.78 16.16
CA ASN A 182 -9.32 -4.07 15.67
C ASN A 182 -10.53 -4.92 15.24
N LEU A 183 -10.53 -5.35 13.99
CA LEU A 183 -11.52 -6.24 13.40
C LEU A 183 -10.82 -7.58 13.11
N ASP A 184 -11.16 -8.62 13.86
CA ASP A 184 -10.65 -9.97 13.62
C ASP A 184 -11.74 -10.79 12.89
N PHE A 185 -11.38 -11.40 11.75
CA PHE A 185 -12.31 -12.18 10.92
C PHE A 185 -12.23 -13.67 11.27
N TYR A 186 -13.38 -14.28 11.54
CA TYR A 186 -13.49 -15.70 11.89
C TYR A 186 -14.26 -16.49 10.83
N LYS A 187 -13.93 -17.78 10.69
CA LYS A 187 -14.56 -18.69 9.71
C LYS A 187 -15.79 -19.41 10.26
N ASP A 188 -15.78 -19.76 11.56
CA ASP A 188 -16.84 -20.55 12.19
C ASP A 188 -17.27 -19.89 13.51
N PHE A 189 -18.51 -19.41 13.58
CA PHE A 189 -19.08 -18.80 14.79
C PHE A 189 -20.39 -19.49 15.16
N ASP A 190 -20.54 -19.88 16.43
CA ASP A 190 -21.80 -20.42 16.97
C ASP A 190 -22.84 -19.30 17.10
N ILE A 191 -24.01 -19.53 16.53
CA ILE A 191 -25.07 -18.55 16.28
C ILE A 191 -25.66 -18.03 17.61
N TYR A 192 -25.28 -16.83 18.05
CA TYR A 192 -25.95 -16.14 19.16
C TYR A 192 -26.06 -14.61 18.97
N GLU A 193 -27.14 -14.08 19.52
CA GLU A 193 -27.90 -12.87 19.16
C GLU A 193 -27.33 -11.54 19.68
N ASN A 194 -26.18 -11.08 19.19
CA ASN A 194 -25.78 -9.67 19.41
C ASN A 194 -25.16 -9.12 18.13
N GLU A 195 -25.83 -8.16 17.51
CA GLU A 195 -25.36 -7.44 16.33
C GLU A 195 -25.19 -5.96 16.70
N ILE A 196 -24.11 -5.34 16.26
CA ILE A 196 -23.82 -3.91 16.50
C ILE A 196 -23.58 -3.28 15.15
N GLU A 197 -24.35 -2.26 14.80
CA GLU A 197 -24.06 -1.46 13.61
C GLU A 197 -22.98 -0.42 13.93
N LEU A 198 -21.98 -0.32 13.06
CA LEU A 198 -20.91 0.66 13.13
C LEU A 198 -20.93 1.50 11.86
N GLU A 199 -20.78 2.80 12.02
CA GLU A 199 -20.63 3.71 10.89
C GLU A 199 -19.30 4.47 11.03
N ILE A 200 -18.49 4.41 9.98
CA ILE A 200 -17.25 5.17 9.86
C ILE A 200 -17.55 6.42 9.03
N ALA A 201 -17.61 7.57 9.69
CA ALA A 201 -17.88 8.85 9.04
C ALA A 201 -16.61 9.44 8.39
N ASN A 202 -15.99 8.68 7.49
CA ASN A 202 -14.92 9.14 6.59
C ASN A 202 -15.06 8.46 5.23
N SER A 203 -15.54 9.20 4.23
CA SER A 203 -15.79 8.65 2.90
C SER A 203 -14.52 8.13 2.21
N LEU A 204 -13.37 8.79 2.42
CA LEU A 204 -12.09 8.32 1.87
C LEU A 204 -11.71 6.96 2.48
N LEU A 205 -11.83 6.82 3.80
CA LEU A 205 -11.55 5.55 4.47
C LEU A 205 -12.54 4.46 4.02
N VAL A 206 -13.80 4.80 3.82
CA VAL A 206 -14.82 3.89 3.26
C VAL A 206 -14.42 3.45 1.84
N ASP A 207 -14.02 4.37 0.97
CA ASP A 207 -13.60 4.07 -0.40
C ASP A 207 -12.35 3.18 -0.42
N ILE A 208 -11.35 3.47 0.43
CA ILE A 208 -10.16 2.64 0.59
C ILE A 208 -10.56 1.22 1.00
N LEU A 209 -11.38 1.09 2.04
CA LEU A 209 -11.78 -0.22 2.55
C LEU A 209 -12.68 -0.95 1.53
N ALA A 210 -13.51 -0.25 0.78
CA ALA A 210 -14.29 -0.82 -0.31
C ALA A 210 -13.45 -1.30 -1.50
N SER A 211 -12.21 -0.81 -1.65
CA SER A 211 -11.31 -1.20 -2.73
C SER A 211 -10.65 -2.58 -2.53
N PHE A 212 -10.60 -3.10 -1.30
CA PHE A 212 -9.98 -4.41 -1.01
C PHE A 212 -10.93 -5.58 -1.31
N SER A 213 -10.34 -6.71 -1.72
CA SER A 213 -11.02 -8.01 -1.62
C SER A 213 -10.78 -8.60 -0.24
N TRP A 214 -11.85 -8.72 0.54
CA TRP A 214 -11.80 -9.24 1.91
C TRP A 214 -11.66 -10.76 1.99
N ILE A 215 -11.63 -11.50 0.87
CA ILE A 215 -11.77 -12.96 0.84
C ILE A 215 -10.69 -13.72 1.63
N ASN A 216 -9.50 -13.16 1.78
CA ASN A 216 -8.41 -13.72 2.59
C ASN A 216 -8.10 -12.90 3.85
N ALA A 217 -8.79 -11.77 4.06
CA ALA A 217 -8.57 -10.95 5.25
C ALA A 217 -8.86 -11.74 6.53
N GLU A 218 -7.90 -11.70 7.43
CA GLU A 218 -7.92 -12.25 8.79
C GLU A 218 -8.04 -11.11 9.81
N LYS A 219 -7.48 -9.93 9.49
CA LYS A 219 -7.44 -8.80 10.41
C LYS A 219 -7.44 -7.45 9.69
N ILE A 220 -8.21 -6.50 10.23
CA ILE A 220 -8.10 -5.07 9.92
C ILE A 220 -7.86 -4.30 11.20
N ILE A 221 -6.94 -3.34 11.15
CA ILE A 221 -6.66 -2.42 12.24
C ILE A 221 -6.81 -1.00 11.71
N LEU A 222 -7.72 -0.24 12.30
CA LEU A 222 -7.88 1.18 12.03
C LEU A 222 -7.29 1.96 13.20
N ILE A 223 -6.45 2.96 12.91
CA ILE A 223 -5.81 3.82 13.91
C ILE A 223 -6.14 5.26 13.57
N ASN A 224 -6.75 5.99 14.52
CA ASN A 224 -7.05 7.41 14.37
C ASN A 224 -5.95 8.26 15.05
N PRO A 225 -5.02 8.85 14.29
CA PRO A 225 -3.92 9.62 14.86
C PRO A 225 -4.38 10.97 15.47
N LYS A 226 -5.62 11.43 15.21
CA LYS A 226 -6.18 12.66 15.79
C LYS A 226 -6.81 12.46 17.17
N VAL A 227 -7.04 11.21 17.59
CA VAL A 227 -7.64 10.89 18.89
C VAL A 227 -6.55 10.47 19.88
N SER A 228 -6.32 11.31 20.88
CA SER A 228 -5.36 11.04 21.97
C SER A 228 -5.94 10.17 23.11
N ALA A 229 -7.23 9.82 23.03
CA ALA A 229 -7.91 8.95 24.00
C ALA A 229 -7.60 7.47 23.73
N THR A 230 -7.12 6.73 24.74
CA THR A 230 -6.43 5.44 24.58
C THR A 230 -7.34 4.20 24.59
N LYS A 231 -8.57 4.28 24.10
CA LYS A 231 -9.47 3.13 24.06
C LYS A 231 -9.32 2.39 22.73
N ASP A 232 -8.98 1.11 22.82
CA ASP A 232 -9.03 0.16 21.71
C ASP A 232 -10.41 -0.53 21.71
N LEU A 233 -11.04 -0.59 20.54
CA LEU A 233 -12.26 -1.37 20.30
C LEU A 233 -11.87 -2.67 19.56
N ASN A 234 -12.16 -3.82 20.14
CA ASN A 234 -11.91 -5.13 19.51
C ASN A 234 -13.23 -5.75 19.08
N LEU A 235 -13.34 -6.17 17.83
CA LEU A 235 -14.56 -6.67 17.21
C LEU A 235 -14.28 -7.95 16.43
N TYR A 236 -15.26 -8.85 16.47
CA TYR A 236 -15.22 -10.12 15.76
C TYR A 236 -16.24 -10.10 14.64
N VAL A 237 -15.78 -10.25 13.40
CA VAL A 237 -16.59 -10.01 12.19
C VAL A 237 -16.85 -11.30 11.43
N VAL A 238 -18.11 -11.54 11.08
CA VAL A 238 -18.49 -12.62 10.17
C VAL A 238 -18.32 -12.13 8.72
N LYS A 239 -17.52 -12.87 7.95
CA LYS A 239 -17.01 -12.45 6.65
C LYS A 239 -18.08 -12.13 5.59
N TYR A 240 -19.26 -12.76 5.67
CA TYR A 240 -20.33 -12.62 4.67
C TYR A 240 -21.24 -11.40 4.88
N GLU A 241 -21.05 -10.64 5.96
CA GLU A 241 -21.99 -9.57 6.37
C GLU A 241 -21.42 -8.15 6.22
N MET A 242 -20.19 -7.99 5.70
CA MET A 242 -19.60 -6.67 5.44
C MET A 242 -20.10 -6.09 4.12
N GLN A 243 -20.93 -5.05 4.19
CA GLN A 243 -21.42 -4.29 3.03
C GLN A 243 -20.53 -3.07 2.73
N LYS A 244 -20.73 -2.44 1.56
CA LYS A 244 -19.93 -1.32 1.02
C LYS A 244 -19.73 -0.12 1.96
N ASN A 245 -20.59 0.06 2.97
CA ASN A 245 -20.52 1.16 3.92
C ASN A 245 -19.85 0.77 5.26
N ILE A 246 -19.20 -0.40 5.33
CA ILE A 246 -18.64 -0.97 6.56
C ILE A 246 -19.71 -1.01 7.67
N GLN A 247 -20.94 -1.36 7.30
CA GLN A 247 -21.90 -1.88 8.26
C GLN A 247 -21.39 -3.27 8.65
N ILE A 248 -20.81 -3.38 9.84
CA ILE A 248 -20.22 -4.61 10.34
C ILE A 248 -21.20 -5.24 11.31
N PHE A 249 -21.76 -6.39 10.98
CA PHE A 249 -22.46 -7.21 11.96
C PHE A 249 -21.42 -8.02 12.75
N ALA A 250 -21.13 -7.60 13.98
CA ALA A 250 -20.16 -8.25 14.87
C ALA A 250 -20.88 -9.05 15.98
N ARG A 251 -20.47 -10.30 16.23
CA ARG A 251 -21.16 -11.26 17.13
C ARG A 251 -20.26 -11.70 18.29
N GLY A 252 -20.81 -11.82 19.50
CA GLY A 252 -20.09 -12.21 20.73
C GLY A 252 -20.52 -13.58 21.27
N SER A 253 -19.58 -14.47 21.62
CA SER A 253 -19.87 -15.78 22.19
C SER A 253 -19.64 -15.80 23.71
N GLU A 254 -20.40 -16.63 24.43
CA GLU A 254 -20.36 -16.72 25.90
C GLU A 254 -18.98 -17.11 26.45
N LYS A 255 -18.07 -17.65 25.63
CA LYS A 255 -16.71 -18.02 26.03
C LYS A 255 -15.72 -16.84 26.06
N TYR A 256 -16.10 -15.70 25.49
CA TYR A 256 -15.35 -14.43 25.50
C TYR A 256 -16.19 -13.28 26.09
N GLN A 257 -17.04 -13.60 27.07
CA GLN A 257 -17.77 -12.62 27.86
C GLN A 257 -16.83 -11.48 28.32
N LYS A 258 -17.26 -10.25 27.99
CA LYS A 258 -16.71 -8.92 28.34
C LYS A 258 -15.61 -8.48 27.34
N PHE A 259 -15.83 -7.56 26.41
CA PHE A 259 -16.59 -6.32 26.50
C PHE A 259 -17.09 -5.90 25.11
N LEU A 260 -18.40 -5.93 24.93
CA LEU A 260 -19.06 -4.81 24.29
C LEU A 260 -20.18 -4.38 25.22
N LYS A 261 -19.80 -3.55 26.19
CA LYS A 261 -20.77 -2.88 27.04
C LYS A 261 -20.96 -1.50 26.45
N ILE A 262 -21.91 -1.41 25.52
CA ILE A 262 -22.48 -0.13 25.12
C ILE A 262 -23.35 0.33 26.29
N ASN A 263 -22.90 1.33 27.05
CA ASN A 263 -23.78 2.15 27.89
C ASN A 263 -24.31 3.31 27.05
#